data_AF-A0A161MZF9-F1
#
_entry.id   AF-A0A161MZF9-F1
#
_cell.length_a   1.000
_cell.length_b   1.000
_cell.length_c   1.000
_cell.angle_alpha   90.00
_cell.angle_beta   90.00
_cell.angle_gamma   90.00
#
_symmetry.space_group_name_H-M   'P 1'
#
loop_
_entity.id
_entity.type
_entity.pdbx_description
1 polymer ?
#
loop_
_entity_poly.entity_id
_entity_poly.type
_entity_poly.pdbx_seq_one_letter_code
_entity_poly.pdbx_strand_id
1 'polypeptide(L)'
;MVRLIDGKVPGCEVWDKCQEQMYDQYEPLHGGFSQAPKFPRPSLLKLLFHRHARFPEELDGVRSKAMALHTLDCMALGGIHDHIGQGFARYSVDSKWHVPHFEKMLYDQAQLAVVYSMAYQLTREQNYEYIVRDILTYVSRDLSHPEGGFYSAEDADSQVSHSSSEKKEGAFYTWDYDEVLQLLKKPLEGRPKYTQGELICFHYGIKPTGNIKPETDPRGELLGRNVLTIKNKPFETCDKFGIKFDELRKVISECKQILYKERLKRPRPHLDDKIITSWNGLMISGFAKAAFVFNDEMYKKRAIAAVNFIKKYLYNPINKK
;
A
#
# COMPACT_ATOMS: atom_id res chain seq x y z
N MET A 1 23.65 -8.88 -29.17
CA MET A 1 22.34 -8.20 -29.36
C MET A 1 21.28 -9.29 -29.41
N VAL A 2 20.57 -9.56 -28.32
CA VAL A 2 19.55 -10.63 -28.26
C VAL A 2 18.34 -10.18 -29.08
N ARG A 3 18.07 -10.84 -30.22
CA ARG A 3 16.87 -10.60 -31.04
C ARG A 3 15.70 -11.40 -30.46
N LEU A 4 14.71 -10.71 -29.90
CA LEU A 4 13.49 -11.30 -29.31
C LEU A 4 12.45 -11.80 -30.36
N ILE A 5 12.86 -12.02 -31.61
CA ILE A 5 11.93 -12.16 -32.76
C ILE A 5 11.81 -13.63 -33.24
N ASP A 6 12.67 -14.53 -32.79
CA ASP A 6 12.68 -15.93 -33.29
C ASP A 6 11.81 -16.91 -32.47
N GLY A 7 11.00 -16.40 -31.52
CA GLY A 7 10.12 -17.23 -30.69
C GLY A 7 10.86 -18.15 -29.70
N LYS A 8 12.18 -18.01 -29.56
CA LYS A 8 12.94 -18.75 -28.55
C LYS A 8 12.72 -18.13 -27.17
N VAL A 9 12.63 -18.98 -26.16
CA VAL A 9 12.62 -18.55 -24.76
C VAL A 9 13.92 -17.78 -24.50
N PRO A 10 13.85 -16.54 -23.97
CA PRO A 10 15.03 -15.77 -23.61
C PRO A 10 16.00 -16.57 -22.73
N GLY A 11 17.29 -16.55 -23.05
CA GLY A 11 18.31 -17.21 -22.23
C GLY A 11 18.62 -16.45 -20.94
N CYS A 12 19.54 -16.97 -20.13
CA CYS A 12 19.91 -16.36 -18.85
C CYS A 12 20.49 -14.95 -19.01
N GLU A 13 21.09 -14.65 -20.17
CA GLU A 13 21.63 -13.32 -20.49
C GLU A 13 20.57 -12.22 -20.46
N VAL A 14 19.29 -12.53 -20.74
CA VAL A 14 18.20 -11.55 -20.65
C VAL A 14 17.85 -11.27 -19.19
N TRP A 15 17.91 -12.28 -18.34
CA TRP A 15 17.73 -12.10 -16.90
C TRP A 15 18.82 -11.19 -16.32
N ASP A 16 20.08 -11.47 -16.63
CA ASP A 16 21.22 -10.71 -16.14
C ASP A 16 21.13 -9.25 -16.64
N LYS A 17 20.79 -9.03 -17.91
CA LYS A 17 20.58 -7.67 -18.44
C LYS A 17 19.43 -6.93 -17.76
N CYS A 18 18.30 -7.59 -17.49
CA CYS A 18 17.20 -6.96 -16.74
C CYS A 18 17.65 -6.54 -15.35
N GLN A 19 18.44 -7.38 -14.69
CA GLN A 19 18.97 -7.12 -13.35
C GLN A 19 19.96 -5.95 -13.34
N GLU A 20 20.90 -5.89 -14.29
CA GLU A 20 21.81 -4.75 -14.47
C GLU A 20 21.04 -3.43 -14.65
N GLN A 21 20.02 -3.42 -15.53
CA GLN A 21 19.19 -2.24 -15.73
C GLN A 21 18.44 -1.82 -14.46
N MET A 22 18.01 -2.78 -13.66
CA MET A 22 17.36 -2.49 -12.38
C MET A 22 18.32 -1.88 -11.36
N TYR A 23 19.58 -2.30 -11.36
CA TYR A 23 20.61 -1.73 -10.50
C TYR A 23 20.92 -0.29 -10.85
N ASP A 24 20.98 0.04 -12.14
CA ASP A 24 21.23 1.39 -12.62
C ASP A 24 20.05 2.34 -12.34
N GLN A 25 18.83 1.82 -12.35
CA GLN A 25 17.61 2.59 -12.09
C GLN A 25 17.25 2.71 -10.61
N TYR A 26 17.92 1.96 -9.73
CA TYR A 26 17.58 1.92 -8.32
C TYR A 26 17.85 3.27 -7.64
N GLU A 27 16.86 3.76 -6.91
CA GLU A 27 16.97 4.98 -6.15
C GLU A 27 17.25 4.63 -4.67
N PRO A 28 18.47 4.83 -4.16
CA PRO A 28 18.88 4.30 -2.87
C PRO A 28 18.37 5.09 -1.65
N LEU A 29 17.93 6.36 -1.80
CA LEU A 29 17.51 7.19 -0.66
C LEU A 29 16.10 6.87 -0.20
N HIS A 30 15.21 6.56 -1.14
CA HIS A 30 13.79 6.28 -0.87
C HIS A 30 13.34 4.94 -1.45
N GLY A 31 14.25 4.13 -2.01
CA GLY A 31 13.91 2.85 -2.65
C GLY A 31 13.14 3.05 -3.95
N GLY A 32 12.90 1.98 -4.70
CA GLY A 32 12.19 2.03 -5.99
C GLY A 32 13.08 2.26 -7.21
N PHE A 33 12.42 2.36 -8.38
CA PHE A 33 13.07 2.28 -9.71
C PHE A 33 12.63 3.42 -10.65
N SER A 34 12.21 4.54 -10.06
CA SER A 34 11.82 5.76 -10.76
C SER A 34 11.93 6.95 -9.81
N GLN A 35 11.99 8.15 -10.39
CA GLN A 35 11.91 9.41 -9.65
C GLN A 35 10.44 9.77 -9.37
N ALA A 36 9.96 10.92 -9.84
CA ALA A 36 8.57 11.35 -9.75
C ALA A 36 7.92 11.36 -11.16
N PRO A 37 6.67 10.88 -11.33
CA PRO A 37 5.89 10.10 -10.36
C PRO A 37 6.51 8.72 -10.09
N LYS A 38 6.32 8.20 -8.88
CA LYS A 38 6.94 6.98 -8.38
C LYS A 38 5.94 5.83 -8.26
N PHE A 39 6.16 4.77 -9.04
CA PHE A 39 5.28 3.59 -9.09
C PHE A 39 5.85 2.40 -8.30
N PRO A 40 5.01 1.61 -7.61
CA PRO A 40 5.46 0.44 -6.85
C PRO A 40 6.20 -0.65 -7.65
N ARG A 41 5.87 -0.79 -8.95
CA ARG A 41 6.45 -1.78 -9.89
C ARG A 41 6.68 -3.19 -9.28
N PRO A 42 5.65 -3.88 -8.75
CA PRO A 42 5.86 -5.15 -8.04
C PRO A 42 6.47 -6.27 -8.90
N SER A 43 6.27 -6.26 -10.21
CA SER A 43 6.89 -7.22 -11.14
C SER A 43 8.41 -7.18 -11.10
N LEU A 44 9.00 -5.98 -10.94
CA LEU A 44 10.43 -5.79 -10.76
C LEU A 44 10.91 -6.36 -9.42
N LEU A 45 10.18 -6.08 -8.33
CA LEU A 45 10.49 -6.62 -7.00
C LEU A 45 10.46 -8.15 -6.98
N LYS A 46 9.48 -8.75 -7.68
CA LYS A 46 9.38 -10.20 -7.85
C LYS A 46 10.60 -10.77 -8.57
N LEU A 47 11.08 -10.11 -9.63
CA LEU A 47 12.30 -10.52 -10.34
C LEU A 47 13.52 -10.52 -9.41
N LEU A 48 13.70 -9.48 -8.59
CA LEU A 48 14.78 -9.39 -7.61
C LEU A 48 14.72 -10.49 -6.55
N PHE A 49 13.53 -10.80 -6.02
CA PHE A 49 13.39 -11.91 -5.08
C PHE A 49 13.70 -13.25 -5.73
N HIS A 50 13.34 -13.46 -7.00
CA HIS A 50 13.72 -14.67 -7.71
C HIS A 50 15.24 -14.77 -7.93
N ARG A 51 15.92 -13.64 -8.21
CA ARG A 51 17.38 -13.63 -8.31
C ARG A 51 18.02 -14.05 -6.99
N HIS A 52 17.59 -13.44 -5.89
CA HIS A 52 18.07 -13.81 -4.56
C HIS A 52 17.80 -15.28 -4.24
N ALA A 53 16.60 -15.79 -4.52
CA ALA A 53 16.25 -17.19 -4.25
C ALA A 53 17.11 -18.19 -5.02
N ARG A 54 17.58 -17.82 -6.23
CA ARG A 54 18.45 -18.68 -7.05
C ARG A 54 19.92 -18.62 -6.64
N PHE A 55 20.37 -17.45 -6.19
CA PHE A 55 21.77 -17.18 -5.88
C PHE A 55 21.94 -16.40 -4.57
N PRO A 56 21.55 -16.97 -3.40
CA PRO A 56 21.40 -16.21 -2.16
C PRO A 56 22.70 -15.63 -1.61
N GLU A 57 23.83 -16.30 -1.89
CA GLU A 57 25.17 -15.92 -1.40
C GLU A 57 25.98 -15.13 -2.44
N GLU A 58 25.51 -15.03 -3.68
CA GLU A 58 26.15 -14.17 -4.67
C GLU A 58 25.89 -12.70 -4.35
N LEU A 59 26.88 -11.85 -4.59
CA LEU A 59 26.78 -10.39 -4.39
C LEU A 59 25.48 -9.82 -4.99
N ASP A 60 25.15 -10.31 -6.18
CA ASP A 60 23.97 -9.93 -6.93
C ASP A 60 22.65 -10.40 -6.32
N GLY A 61 22.61 -11.60 -5.74
CA GLY A 61 21.45 -12.05 -5.00
C GLY A 61 21.25 -11.26 -3.72
N VAL A 62 22.33 -10.97 -2.98
CA VAL A 62 22.29 -10.16 -1.75
C VAL A 62 21.81 -8.73 -2.07
N ARG A 63 22.37 -8.10 -3.11
CA ARG A 63 21.97 -6.76 -3.57
C ARG A 63 20.50 -6.73 -3.99
N SER A 64 20.05 -7.74 -4.73
CA SER A 64 18.66 -7.85 -5.19
C SER A 64 17.67 -7.91 -4.02
N LYS A 65 17.96 -8.73 -3.00
CA LYS A 65 17.16 -8.78 -1.77
C LYS A 65 17.11 -7.41 -1.08
N ALA A 66 18.28 -6.78 -0.88
CA ALA A 66 18.35 -5.50 -0.18
C ALA A 66 17.54 -4.40 -0.88
N MET A 67 17.65 -4.30 -2.20
CA MET A 67 16.88 -3.33 -3.00
C MET A 67 15.37 -3.56 -2.91
N ALA A 68 14.94 -4.83 -2.98
CA ALA A 68 13.54 -5.18 -2.93
C ALA A 68 12.93 -4.88 -1.54
N LEU A 69 13.59 -5.31 -0.47
CA LEU A 69 13.13 -5.07 0.91
C LEU A 69 13.11 -3.58 1.25
N HIS A 70 14.18 -2.84 0.93
CA HIS A 70 14.21 -1.39 1.16
C HIS A 70 13.09 -0.66 0.43
N THR A 71 12.79 -1.04 -0.82
CA THR A 71 11.67 -0.47 -1.58
C THR A 71 10.33 -0.74 -0.90
N LEU A 72 10.09 -1.98 -0.44
CA LEU A 72 8.87 -2.35 0.27
C LEU A 72 8.73 -1.62 1.61
N ASP A 73 9.83 -1.42 2.35
CA ASP A 73 9.84 -0.69 3.61
C ASP A 73 9.51 0.79 3.38
N CYS A 74 10.15 1.43 2.40
CA CYS A 74 9.86 2.83 2.07
C CYS A 74 8.41 3.05 1.65
N MET A 75 7.82 2.14 0.86
CA MET A 75 6.40 2.22 0.49
C MET A 75 5.49 2.00 1.71
N ALA A 76 5.78 1.02 2.57
CA ALA A 76 4.94 0.71 3.73
C ALA A 76 4.94 1.84 4.78
N LEU A 77 6.05 2.59 4.88
CA LEU A 77 6.18 3.75 5.75
C LEU A 77 5.61 5.04 5.12
N GLY A 78 5.60 5.12 3.79
CA GLY A 78 5.14 6.27 2.99
C GLY A 78 3.66 6.57 3.10
N GLY A 79 3.25 7.73 2.56
CA GLY A 79 1.86 8.14 2.41
C GLY A 79 1.13 7.49 1.24
N ILE A 80 1.86 6.79 0.35
CA ILE A 80 1.26 5.88 -0.64
C ILE A 80 0.48 4.73 0.04
N HIS A 81 0.87 4.34 1.26
CA HIS A 81 0.12 3.42 2.10
C HIS A 81 -0.93 4.18 2.89
N ASP A 82 -2.21 3.84 2.73
CA ASP A 82 -3.28 4.47 3.49
C ASP A 82 -3.29 3.94 4.93
N HIS A 83 -2.57 4.64 5.82
CA HIS A 83 -2.43 4.24 7.22
C HIS A 83 -3.75 4.19 8.01
N ILE A 84 -4.82 4.82 7.53
CA ILE A 84 -6.14 4.81 8.21
C ILE A 84 -7.07 3.78 7.58
N GLY A 85 -7.15 3.80 6.26
CA GLY A 85 -8.06 2.99 5.45
C GLY A 85 -7.53 1.69 4.92
N GLN A 86 -6.25 1.40 5.11
CA GLN A 86 -5.55 0.26 4.51
C GLN A 86 -5.44 0.30 2.98
N GLY A 87 -4.54 -0.51 2.45
CA GLY A 87 -4.24 -0.60 1.03
C GLY A 87 -3.38 0.55 0.52
N PHE A 88 -2.94 0.42 -0.74
CA PHE A 88 -2.00 1.36 -1.36
C PHE A 88 -2.65 2.20 -2.45
N ALA A 89 -2.30 3.47 -2.53
CA ALA A 89 -2.56 4.28 -3.71
C ALA A 89 -1.70 3.80 -4.89
N ARG A 90 -2.12 4.12 -6.12
CA ARG A 90 -1.53 3.63 -7.36
C ARG A 90 -0.06 4.04 -7.52
N TYR A 91 0.24 5.30 -7.21
CA TYR A 91 1.61 5.84 -7.27
C TYR A 91 1.75 7.06 -6.35
N SER A 92 2.98 7.47 -6.13
CA SER A 92 3.33 8.73 -5.45
C SER A 92 3.65 9.80 -6.48
N VAL A 93 3.10 11.01 -6.35
CA VAL A 93 3.45 12.12 -7.24
C VAL A 93 4.87 12.62 -6.99
N ASP A 94 5.41 12.37 -5.80
CA ASP A 94 6.80 12.66 -5.44
C ASP A 94 7.70 11.42 -5.42
N SER A 95 9.01 11.64 -5.32
CA SER A 95 10.02 10.57 -5.28
C SER A 95 10.17 9.89 -3.90
N LYS A 96 9.42 10.30 -2.89
CA LYS A 96 9.59 9.94 -1.48
C LYS A 96 8.51 9.01 -0.95
N TRP A 97 7.58 8.60 -1.81
CA TRP A 97 6.37 7.85 -1.45
C TRP A 97 5.43 8.62 -0.51
N HIS A 98 5.51 9.96 -0.49
CA HIS A 98 4.81 10.77 0.51
C HIS A 98 3.45 11.23 0.01
N VAL A 99 3.36 11.96 -1.10
CA VAL A 99 2.07 12.41 -1.65
C VAL A 99 1.55 11.41 -2.68
N PRO A 100 0.43 10.69 -2.43
CA PRO A 100 -0.13 9.75 -3.39
C PRO A 100 -0.94 10.45 -4.49
N HIS A 101 -1.03 9.80 -5.64
CA HIS A 101 -2.22 9.92 -6.49
C HIS A 101 -3.26 8.96 -5.94
N PHE A 102 -4.30 9.47 -5.27
CA PHE A 102 -5.09 8.73 -4.26
C PHE A 102 -5.95 7.58 -4.80
N GLU A 103 -5.99 7.38 -6.12
CA GLU A 103 -6.62 6.25 -6.78
C GLU A 103 -6.06 4.92 -6.25
N LYS A 104 -6.92 3.94 -6.01
CA LYS A 104 -6.54 2.60 -5.57
C LYS A 104 -7.03 1.56 -6.56
N MET A 105 -6.10 0.88 -7.22
CA MET A 105 -6.40 -0.11 -8.25
C MET A 105 -6.29 -1.54 -7.71
N LEU A 106 -7.23 -2.41 -8.10
CA LEU A 106 -7.23 -3.82 -7.70
C LEU A 106 -5.93 -4.55 -8.06
N TYR A 107 -5.40 -4.31 -9.26
CA TYR A 107 -4.19 -5.01 -9.72
C TYR A 107 -2.94 -4.57 -8.95
N ASP A 108 -2.90 -3.35 -8.41
CA ASP A 108 -1.80 -2.87 -7.56
C ASP A 108 -1.86 -3.56 -6.20
N GLN A 109 -3.04 -3.59 -5.57
CA GLN A 109 -3.24 -4.34 -4.32
C GLN A 109 -2.85 -5.81 -4.47
N ALA A 110 -3.32 -6.45 -5.54
CA ALA A 110 -3.09 -7.86 -5.82
C ALA A 110 -1.60 -8.20 -5.93
N GLN A 111 -0.86 -7.41 -6.72
CA GLN A 111 0.55 -7.66 -6.93
C GLN A 111 1.39 -7.30 -5.71
N LEU A 112 1.03 -6.24 -4.97
CA LEU A 112 1.67 -5.88 -3.71
C LEU A 112 1.49 -6.96 -2.65
N ALA A 113 0.28 -7.51 -2.48
CA ALA A 113 0.03 -8.62 -1.57
C ALA A 113 0.95 -9.82 -1.84
N VAL A 114 1.22 -10.13 -3.12
CA VAL A 114 2.14 -11.20 -3.51
C VAL A 114 3.58 -10.89 -3.10
N VAL A 115 4.12 -9.71 -3.44
CA VAL A 115 5.53 -9.40 -3.15
C VAL A 115 5.80 -9.16 -1.67
N TYR A 116 4.85 -8.60 -0.91
CA TYR A 116 4.95 -8.53 0.55
C TYR A 116 4.86 -9.93 1.18
N SER A 117 4.04 -10.84 0.63
CA SER A 117 4.05 -12.25 1.08
C SER A 117 5.40 -12.92 0.82
N MET A 118 6.04 -12.62 -0.31
CA MET A 118 7.39 -13.12 -0.63
C MET A 118 8.45 -12.56 0.34
N ALA A 119 8.37 -11.27 0.66
CA ALA A 119 9.25 -10.65 1.66
C ALA A 119 9.11 -11.33 3.02
N TYR A 120 7.87 -11.57 3.49
CA TYR A 120 7.63 -12.34 4.71
C TYR A 120 8.20 -13.76 4.64
N GLN A 121 8.02 -14.49 3.55
CA GLN A 121 8.59 -15.83 3.43
C GLN A 121 10.11 -15.83 3.56
N LEU A 122 10.76 -14.77 3.06
CA LEU A 122 12.21 -14.63 3.05
C LEU A 122 12.79 -14.17 4.40
N THR A 123 12.11 -13.25 5.10
CA THR A 123 12.65 -12.62 6.32
C THR A 123 11.97 -13.05 7.61
N ARG A 124 10.72 -13.53 7.51
CA ARG A 124 9.80 -13.78 8.64
C ARG A 124 9.49 -12.54 9.50
N GLU A 125 9.78 -11.36 8.98
CA GLU A 125 9.47 -10.10 9.66
C GLU A 125 7.96 -9.83 9.63
N GLN A 126 7.39 -9.71 10.83
CA GLN A 126 5.95 -9.59 11.04
C GLN A 126 5.33 -8.34 10.39
N ASN A 127 6.13 -7.30 10.15
CA ASN A 127 5.68 -6.10 9.46
C ASN A 127 5.20 -6.43 8.03
N TYR A 128 5.87 -7.35 7.32
CA TYR A 128 5.43 -7.75 5.97
C TYR A 128 4.12 -8.53 6.01
N GLU A 129 3.92 -9.41 7.00
CA GLU A 129 2.63 -10.07 7.22
C GLU A 129 1.52 -9.05 7.50
N TYR A 130 1.79 -8.09 8.38
CA TYR A 130 0.85 -7.00 8.68
C TYR A 130 0.42 -6.27 7.40
N ILE A 131 1.36 -5.91 6.52
CA ILE A 131 1.04 -5.21 5.26
C ILE A 131 0.22 -6.09 4.30
N VAL A 132 0.47 -7.40 4.22
CA VAL A 132 -0.39 -8.28 3.41
C VAL A 132 -1.81 -8.30 3.97
N ARG A 133 -1.98 -8.43 5.29
CA ARG A 133 -3.29 -8.44 5.93
C ARG A 133 -4.01 -7.10 5.75
N ASP A 134 -3.27 -5.99 5.83
CA ASP A 134 -3.76 -4.63 5.57
C ASP A 134 -4.36 -4.53 4.15
N ILE A 135 -3.59 -4.90 3.13
CA ILE A 135 -4.03 -4.92 1.72
C ILE A 135 -5.29 -5.78 1.53
N LEU A 136 -5.28 -7.02 2.03
CA LEU A 136 -6.39 -7.96 1.83
C LEU A 136 -7.65 -7.56 2.61
N THR A 137 -7.50 -6.84 3.72
CA THR A 137 -8.62 -6.27 4.47
C THR A 137 -9.28 -5.16 3.65
N TYR A 138 -8.50 -4.23 3.09
CA TYR A 138 -9.01 -3.19 2.18
C TYR A 138 -9.77 -3.81 1.00
N VAL A 139 -9.14 -4.76 0.29
CA VAL A 139 -9.78 -5.38 -0.88
C VAL A 139 -11.07 -6.11 -0.52
N SER A 140 -11.09 -6.84 0.60
CA SER A 140 -12.29 -7.58 1.04
C SER A 140 -13.43 -6.65 1.45
N ARG A 141 -13.11 -5.47 1.98
CA ARG A 141 -14.10 -4.51 2.49
C ARG A 141 -14.61 -3.56 1.40
N ASP A 142 -13.72 -3.04 0.57
CA ASP A 142 -14.01 -1.89 -0.30
C ASP A 142 -14.08 -2.26 -1.79
N LEU A 143 -13.33 -3.26 -2.26
CA LEU A 143 -13.28 -3.67 -3.66
C LEU A 143 -13.96 -5.03 -3.90
N SER A 144 -14.91 -5.42 -3.05
CA SER A 144 -15.53 -6.75 -3.10
C SER A 144 -16.96 -6.70 -3.61
N HIS A 145 -17.26 -7.54 -4.61
CA HIS A 145 -18.63 -7.80 -5.04
C HIS A 145 -19.29 -8.81 -4.06
N PRO A 146 -20.58 -8.66 -3.70
CA PRO A 146 -21.26 -9.55 -2.75
C PRO A 146 -21.24 -11.04 -3.13
N GLU A 147 -21.23 -11.35 -4.44
CA GLU A 147 -21.13 -12.73 -4.95
C GLU A 147 -19.69 -13.28 -5.03
N GLY A 148 -18.69 -12.53 -4.60
CA GLY A 148 -17.31 -13.01 -4.47
C GLY A 148 -16.31 -12.50 -5.51
N GLY A 149 -16.75 -11.81 -6.56
CA GLY A 149 -15.87 -11.09 -7.47
C GLY A 149 -15.19 -9.87 -6.81
N PHE A 150 -14.34 -9.19 -7.56
CA PHE A 150 -13.70 -7.94 -7.14
C PHE A 150 -13.92 -6.83 -8.17
N TYR A 151 -14.19 -5.63 -7.66
CA TYR A 151 -14.27 -4.39 -8.42
C TYR A 151 -12.89 -3.87 -8.80
N SER A 152 -12.85 -3.02 -9.83
CA SER A 152 -11.60 -2.66 -10.49
C SER A 152 -10.79 -1.61 -9.73
N ALA A 153 -11.43 -0.59 -9.16
CA ALA A 153 -10.74 0.53 -8.51
C ALA A 153 -11.63 1.40 -7.62
N GLU A 154 -11.00 2.27 -6.83
CA GLU A 154 -11.59 3.44 -6.17
C GLU A 154 -10.86 4.69 -6.71
N ASP A 155 -11.62 5.70 -7.17
CA ASP A 155 -11.10 6.93 -7.78
C ASP A 155 -10.25 7.75 -6.78
N ALA A 156 -9.43 8.67 -7.31
CA ALA A 156 -8.66 9.63 -6.50
C ALA A 156 -9.53 10.79 -5.95
N ASP A 157 -10.54 11.19 -6.73
CA ASP A 157 -11.37 12.36 -6.48
C ASP A 157 -12.60 12.04 -5.65
N SER A 158 -12.91 12.92 -4.70
CA SER A 158 -14.13 12.85 -3.88
C SER A 158 -14.70 14.24 -3.68
N GLN A 159 -16.01 14.32 -3.40
CA GLN A 159 -16.64 15.60 -3.07
C GLN A 159 -16.04 16.16 -1.78
N VAL A 160 -15.84 17.47 -1.73
CA VAL A 160 -15.31 18.14 -0.52
C VAL A 160 -16.29 18.04 0.66
N SER A 161 -17.59 18.05 0.38
CA SER A 161 -18.66 17.84 1.35
C SER A 161 -19.88 17.23 0.67
N HIS A 162 -20.82 16.65 1.45
CA HIS A 162 -22.07 16.08 0.92
C HIS A 162 -22.97 17.10 0.20
N SER A 163 -22.79 18.39 0.44
CA SER A 163 -23.52 19.47 -0.20
C SER A 163 -22.79 20.09 -1.40
N SER A 164 -21.54 19.71 -1.66
CA SER A 164 -20.72 20.27 -2.74
C SER A 164 -20.74 19.40 -3.98
N SER A 165 -20.84 20.01 -5.16
CA SER A 165 -20.57 19.35 -6.44
C SER A 165 -19.08 19.38 -6.82
N GLU A 166 -18.27 20.18 -6.13
CA GLU A 166 -16.82 20.25 -6.35
C GLU A 166 -16.16 18.97 -5.82
N LYS A 167 -15.35 18.35 -6.66
CA LYS A 167 -14.47 17.24 -6.29
C LYS A 167 -13.03 17.71 -6.23
N LYS A 168 -12.29 17.19 -5.25
CA LYS A 168 -10.85 17.42 -5.12
C LYS A 168 -10.13 16.09 -4.88
N GLU A 169 -8.94 15.99 -5.43
CA GLU A 169 -8.09 14.83 -5.18
C GLU A 169 -7.69 14.81 -3.70
N GLY A 170 -7.80 13.66 -3.04
CA GLY A 170 -7.37 13.52 -1.64
C GLY A 170 -8.31 14.11 -0.57
N ALA A 171 -9.46 14.69 -0.94
CA ALA A 171 -10.42 15.26 0.02
C ALA A 171 -10.92 14.23 1.05
N PHE A 172 -11.18 13.00 0.61
CA PHE A 172 -11.53 11.89 1.49
C PHE A 172 -10.38 11.47 2.43
N TYR A 173 -9.13 11.55 1.95
CA TYR A 173 -7.99 10.87 2.56
C TYR A 173 -7.14 11.73 3.49
N THR A 174 -7.01 13.02 3.21
CA THR A 174 -6.11 13.92 3.94
C THR A 174 -6.73 14.43 5.24
N TRP A 175 -5.90 14.98 6.13
CA TRP A 175 -6.31 15.44 7.47
C TRP A 175 -5.89 16.87 7.76
N ASP A 176 -6.74 17.59 8.48
CA ASP A 176 -6.34 18.82 9.15
C ASP A 176 -5.68 18.51 10.51
N TYR A 177 -4.74 19.34 10.93
CA TYR A 177 -4.04 19.13 12.20
C TYR A 177 -4.94 19.32 13.42
N ASP A 178 -5.75 20.39 13.44
CA ASP A 178 -6.65 20.69 14.54
C ASP A 178 -7.79 19.68 14.60
N GLU A 179 -8.27 19.20 13.45
CA GLU A 179 -9.21 18.08 13.35
C GLU A 179 -8.68 16.83 14.09
N VAL A 180 -7.43 16.43 13.83
CA VAL A 180 -6.81 15.26 14.49
C VAL A 180 -6.69 15.47 16.00
N LEU A 181 -6.23 16.65 16.44
CA LEU A 181 -6.16 16.97 17.87
C LEU A 181 -7.54 16.96 18.52
N GLN A 182 -8.57 17.44 17.82
CA GLN A 182 -9.92 17.47 18.36
C GLN A 182 -10.57 16.09 18.47
N LEU A 183 -10.28 15.17 17.55
CA LEU A 183 -10.78 13.81 17.60
C LEU A 183 -10.07 12.97 18.68
N LEU A 184 -8.79 13.26 18.92
CA LEU A 184 -7.91 12.44 19.75
C LEU A 184 -7.48 13.17 21.05
N LYS A 185 -8.43 13.84 21.72
CA LYS A 185 -8.19 14.65 22.92
C LYS A 185 -7.83 13.85 24.19
N LYS A 186 -8.01 12.53 24.18
CA LYS A 186 -7.81 11.70 25.37
C LYS A 186 -6.34 11.78 25.82
N PRO A 187 -6.05 12.02 27.11
CA PRO A 187 -4.68 11.99 27.63
C PRO A 187 -4.07 10.59 27.53
N LEU A 188 -2.74 10.52 27.40
CA LEU A 188 -2.00 9.27 27.52
C LEU A 188 -2.04 8.76 28.96
N GLU A 189 -2.19 7.44 29.13
CA GLU A 189 -2.29 6.81 30.44
C GLU A 189 -1.00 7.06 31.24
N GLY A 190 -1.14 7.55 32.47
CA GLY A 190 -0.01 7.95 33.33
C GLY A 190 0.76 9.19 32.86
N ARG A 191 0.41 9.82 31.74
CA ARG A 191 1.10 10.98 31.15
C ARG A 191 0.09 12.07 30.75
N PRO A 192 -0.62 12.69 31.72
CA PRO A 192 -1.71 13.63 31.44
C PRO A 192 -1.28 14.90 30.68
N LYS A 193 0.03 15.18 30.61
CA LYS A 193 0.60 16.28 29.84
C LYS A 193 0.45 16.07 28.32
N TYR A 194 0.39 14.82 27.85
CA TYR A 194 0.31 14.49 26.43
C TYR A 194 -1.05 13.89 26.08
N THR A 195 -1.53 14.21 24.90
CA THR A 195 -2.73 13.65 24.30
C THR A 195 -2.38 12.57 23.26
N GLN A 196 -3.36 11.71 22.97
CA GLN A 196 -3.28 10.77 21.86
C GLN A 196 -3.06 11.50 20.52
N GLY A 197 -3.70 12.67 20.32
CA GLY A 197 -3.54 13.49 19.13
C GLY A 197 -2.09 13.96 18.91
N GLU A 198 -1.43 14.47 19.94
CA GLU A 198 -0.02 14.90 19.84
C GLU A 198 0.92 13.74 19.49
N LEU A 199 0.66 12.55 20.05
CA LEU A 199 1.39 11.34 19.71
C LEU A 199 1.21 10.97 18.24
N ILE A 200 -0.04 10.96 17.76
CA ILE A 200 -0.36 10.61 16.37
C ILE A 200 0.22 11.62 15.40
N CYS A 201 0.12 12.92 15.71
CA CYS A 201 0.72 13.97 14.87
C CYS A 201 2.23 13.83 14.79
N PHE A 202 2.91 13.51 15.91
CA PHE A 202 4.33 13.25 15.88
C PHE A 202 4.66 12.00 15.07
N HIS A 203 4.03 10.87 15.36
CA HIS A 203 4.31 9.59 14.70
C HIS A 203 4.15 9.68 13.17
N TYR A 204 3.03 10.25 12.72
CA TYR A 204 2.67 10.35 11.31
C TYR A 204 3.12 11.65 10.61
N GLY A 205 3.86 12.52 11.30
CA GLY A 205 4.36 13.76 10.73
C GLY A 205 3.26 14.75 10.30
N ILE A 206 2.13 14.78 11.02
CA ILE A 206 1.04 15.74 10.81
C ILE A 206 1.46 17.08 11.42
N LYS A 207 1.31 18.16 10.66
CA LYS A 207 1.77 19.51 11.02
C LYS A 207 0.63 20.53 10.97
N PRO A 208 0.66 21.58 11.82
CA PRO A 208 -0.31 22.67 11.77
C PRO A 208 -0.43 23.35 10.40
N THR A 209 0.67 23.44 9.66
CA THR A 209 0.72 24.07 8.33
C THR A 209 0.49 23.10 7.17
N GLY A 210 0.11 21.85 7.46
CA GLY A 210 0.16 20.76 6.49
C GLY A 210 1.58 20.20 6.28
N ASN A 211 1.66 19.03 5.67
CA ASN A 211 2.93 18.38 5.34
C ASN A 211 3.15 18.17 3.83
N ILE A 212 2.16 18.53 3.01
CA ILE A 212 2.22 18.50 1.55
C ILE A 212 2.90 19.77 1.05
N LYS A 213 3.86 19.64 0.14
CA LYS A 213 4.58 20.78 -0.41
C LYS A 213 3.84 21.35 -1.63
N PRO A 214 3.90 22.67 -1.87
CA PRO A 214 3.31 23.28 -3.06
C PRO A 214 3.82 22.66 -4.38
N GLU A 215 5.08 22.26 -4.44
CA GLU A 215 5.66 21.64 -5.65
C GLU A 215 5.05 20.28 -6.00
N THR A 216 4.46 19.60 -5.01
CA THR A 216 3.79 18.29 -5.17
C THR A 216 2.28 18.39 -5.27
N ASP A 217 1.74 19.62 -5.20
CA ASP A 217 0.32 19.94 -5.34
C ASP A 217 0.18 21.15 -6.28
N PRO A 218 0.42 20.98 -7.59
CA PRO A 218 0.45 22.08 -8.54
C PRO A 218 -0.91 22.79 -8.70
N ARG A 219 -2.01 22.17 -8.24
CA ARG A 219 -3.36 22.76 -8.25
C ARG A 219 -3.72 23.48 -6.95
N GLY A 220 -2.90 23.35 -5.91
CA GLY A 220 -3.14 23.95 -4.60
C GLY A 220 -4.38 23.39 -3.89
N GLU A 221 -4.82 22.18 -4.25
CA GLU A 221 -6.03 21.56 -3.71
C GLU A 221 -5.84 21.04 -2.27
N LEU A 222 -4.59 20.85 -1.86
CA LEU A 222 -4.19 20.19 -0.62
C LEU A 222 -3.37 21.11 0.31
N LEU A 223 -3.41 22.42 0.10
CA LEU A 223 -2.74 23.39 0.97
C LEU A 223 -3.20 23.25 2.43
N GLY A 224 -2.26 23.18 3.37
CA GLY A 224 -2.55 23.00 4.79
C GLY A 224 -2.97 21.58 5.19
N ARG A 225 -3.14 20.67 4.22
CA ARG A 225 -3.55 19.28 4.48
C ARG A 225 -2.33 18.40 4.80
N ASN A 226 -2.63 17.29 5.47
CA ASN A 226 -1.64 16.30 5.86
C ASN A 226 -1.95 14.93 5.24
N VAL A 227 -0.90 14.29 4.69
CA VAL A 227 -0.88 12.85 4.39
C VAL A 227 -0.13 12.15 5.50
N LEU A 228 -0.73 11.11 6.08
CA LEU A 228 -0.06 10.34 7.13
C LEU A 228 1.10 9.56 6.52
N THR A 229 2.27 9.68 7.11
CA THR A 229 3.48 8.92 6.74
C THR A 229 4.19 8.62 8.04
N ILE A 230 4.67 7.39 8.25
CA ILE A 230 5.43 7.07 9.46
C ILE A 230 6.75 7.86 9.41
N LYS A 231 6.72 9.04 10.01
CA LYS A 231 7.79 10.03 9.92
C LYS A 231 8.82 9.83 11.01
N ASN A 232 8.34 9.45 12.20
CA ASN A 232 9.16 9.09 13.34
C ASN A 232 8.94 7.61 13.63
N LYS A 233 10.04 6.87 13.75
CA LYS A 233 10.02 5.43 13.99
C LYS A 233 9.34 5.13 15.34
N PRO A 234 8.79 3.91 15.52
CA PRO A 234 8.12 3.56 16.77
C PRO A 234 8.97 3.78 18.03
N PHE A 235 10.28 3.50 17.98
CA PHE A 235 11.16 3.73 19.14
C PHE A 235 11.34 5.23 19.45
N GLU A 236 11.44 6.09 18.43
CA GLU A 236 11.54 7.55 18.60
C GLU A 236 10.25 8.12 19.20
N THR A 237 9.10 7.54 18.79
CA THR A 237 7.80 7.89 19.36
C THR A 237 7.71 7.42 20.81
N CYS A 238 8.16 6.21 21.13
CA CYS A 238 8.19 5.70 22.51
C CYS A 238 9.06 6.59 23.41
N ASP A 239 10.26 6.94 22.96
CA ASP A 239 11.20 7.80 23.69
C ASP A 239 10.61 9.18 23.98
N LYS A 240 10.08 9.86 22.95
CA LYS A 240 9.51 11.21 23.09
C LYS A 240 8.36 11.29 24.10
N PHE A 241 7.48 10.29 24.11
CA PHE A 241 6.29 10.29 24.95
C PHE A 241 6.47 9.47 26.25
N GLY A 242 7.65 8.85 26.43
CA GLY A 242 7.97 8.02 27.58
C GLY A 242 7.04 6.80 27.73
N ILE A 243 6.58 6.21 26.62
CA ILE A 243 5.67 5.04 26.59
C ILE A 243 6.40 3.78 26.12
N LYS A 244 5.88 2.60 26.47
CA LYS A 244 6.41 1.33 25.98
C LYS A 244 5.86 1.00 24.59
N PHE A 245 6.56 0.14 23.86
CA PHE A 245 6.15 -0.26 22.51
C PHE A 245 4.76 -0.90 22.45
N ASP A 246 4.41 -1.75 23.42
CA ASP A 246 3.07 -2.37 23.47
C ASP A 246 1.95 -1.33 23.71
N GLU A 247 2.24 -0.32 24.53
CA GLU A 247 1.34 0.81 24.78
C GLU A 247 1.18 1.66 23.51
N LEU A 248 2.28 1.96 22.82
CA LEU A 248 2.26 2.68 21.53
C LEU A 248 1.37 1.97 20.50
N ARG A 249 1.53 0.65 20.34
CA ARG A 249 0.71 -0.13 19.39
C ARG A 249 -0.78 -0.03 19.73
N LYS A 250 -1.14 -0.13 21.01
CA LYS A 250 -2.52 -0.01 21.48
C LYS A 250 -3.08 1.38 21.17
N VAL A 251 -2.34 2.44 21.51
CA VAL A 251 -2.74 3.83 21.26
C VAL A 251 -2.93 4.08 19.76
N ILE A 252 -1.96 3.68 18.92
CA ILE A 252 -2.07 3.84 17.46
C ILE A 252 -3.30 3.10 16.91
N SER A 253 -3.53 1.87 17.36
CA SER A 253 -4.69 1.08 16.91
C SER A 253 -6.02 1.75 17.26
N GLU A 254 -6.18 2.21 18.51
CA GLU A 254 -7.37 2.93 18.97
C GLU A 254 -7.58 4.23 18.16
N CYS A 255 -6.53 5.01 17.96
CA CYS A 255 -6.59 6.26 17.21
C CYS A 255 -6.95 6.04 15.74
N LYS A 256 -6.35 5.02 15.08
CA LYS A 256 -6.70 4.64 13.71
C LYS A 256 -8.17 4.31 13.57
N GLN A 257 -8.78 3.63 14.55
CA GLN A 257 -10.21 3.33 14.53
C GLN A 257 -11.08 4.59 14.65
N ILE A 258 -10.71 5.54 15.52
CA ILE A 258 -11.43 6.81 15.66
C ILE A 258 -11.36 7.60 14.35
N LEU A 259 -10.14 7.78 13.80
CA LEU A 259 -9.93 8.47 12.54
C LEU A 259 -10.64 7.78 11.37
N TYR A 260 -10.62 6.44 11.32
CA TYR A 260 -11.34 5.69 10.30
C TYR A 260 -12.86 5.94 10.36
N LYS A 261 -13.46 5.88 11.55
CA LYS A 261 -14.89 6.18 11.75
C LYS A 261 -15.25 7.60 11.33
N GLU A 262 -14.41 8.58 11.65
CA GLU A 262 -14.65 9.96 11.23
C GLU A 262 -14.54 10.10 9.72
N ARG A 263 -13.52 9.49 9.11
CA ARG A 263 -13.31 9.53 7.66
C ARG A 263 -14.48 8.93 6.87
N LEU A 264 -15.12 7.87 7.39
CA LEU A 264 -16.30 7.26 6.77
C LEU A 264 -17.52 8.20 6.66
N LYS A 265 -17.54 9.31 7.41
CA LYS A 265 -18.59 10.33 7.28
C LYS A 265 -18.38 11.26 6.09
N ARG A 266 -17.18 11.29 5.49
CA ARG A 266 -16.87 12.11 4.31
C ARG A 266 -17.44 11.45 3.05
N PRO A 267 -17.77 12.23 1.99
CA PRO A 267 -18.12 11.64 0.70
C PRO A 267 -17.00 10.72 0.21
N ARG A 268 -17.31 9.46 -0.06
CA ARG A 268 -16.33 8.50 -0.56
C ARG A 268 -15.96 8.82 -2.01
N PRO A 269 -14.74 8.48 -2.44
CA PRO A 269 -14.43 8.45 -3.86
C PRO A 269 -15.34 7.45 -4.58
N HIS A 270 -15.50 7.64 -5.89
CA HIS A 270 -16.32 6.75 -6.70
C HIS A 270 -15.67 5.36 -6.79
N LEU A 271 -16.49 4.32 -6.66
CA LEU A 271 -16.10 2.93 -6.85
C LEU A 271 -16.29 2.58 -8.33
N ASP A 272 -15.21 2.26 -9.05
CA ASP A 272 -15.30 1.72 -10.40
C ASP A 272 -15.63 0.22 -10.32
N ASP A 273 -16.92 -0.06 -10.42
CA ASP A 273 -17.52 -1.38 -10.23
C ASP A 273 -17.32 -2.35 -11.41
N LYS A 274 -16.50 -1.99 -12.41
CA LYS A 274 -16.09 -2.91 -13.46
C LYS A 274 -15.45 -4.16 -12.88
N ILE A 275 -15.80 -5.31 -13.44
CA ILE A 275 -15.18 -6.59 -13.11
C ILE A 275 -14.32 -7.05 -14.28
N ILE A 276 -13.00 -6.98 -14.09
CA ILE A 276 -12.02 -7.33 -15.12
C ILE A 276 -11.41 -8.69 -14.78
N THR A 277 -11.59 -9.69 -15.67
CA THR A 277 -11.17 -11.08 -15.45
C THR A 277 -9.69 -11.19 -15.12
N SER A 278 -8.82 -10.48 -15.84
CA SER A 278 -7.37 -10.53 -15.61
C SER A 278 -6.98 -9.95 -14.25
N TRP A 279 -7.62 -8.88 -13.80
CA TRP A 279 -7.33 -8.25 -12.50
C TRP A 279 -7.88 -9.07 -11.33
N ASN A 280 -9.06 -9.68 -11.51
CA ASN A 280 -9.58 -10.66 -10.58
C ASN A 280 -8.64 -11.88 -10.47
N GLY A 281 -8.08 -12.35 -11.58
CA GLY A 281 -7.06 -13.41 -11.59
C GLY A 281 -5.80 -13.05 -10.79
N LEU A 282 -5.31 -11.81 -10.91
CA LEU A 282 -4.23 -11.30 -10.07
C LEU A 282 -4.63 -11.30 -8.60
N MET A 283 -5.83 -10.83 -8.26
CA MET A 283 -6.26 -10.77 -6.86
C MET A 283 -6.49 -12.17 -6.25
N ILE A 284 -7.04 -13.10 -7.01
CA ILE A 284 -7.12 -14.52 -6.64
C ILE A 284 -5.72 -15.05 -6.29
N SER A 285 -4.70 -14.69 -7.10
CA SER A 285 -3.31 -15.08 -6.83
C SER A 285 -2.79 -14.48 -5.52
N GLY A 286 -3.14 -13.22 -5.22
CA GLY A 286 -2.77 -12.57 -3.95
C GLY A 286 -3.39 -13.25 -2.73
N PHE A 287 -4.70 -13.52 -2.73
CA PHE A 287 -5.35 -14.26 -1.64
C PHE A 287 -4.83 -15.69 -1.51
N ALA A 288 -4.65 -16.41 -2.62
CA ALA A 288 -4.14 -17.77 -2.62
C ALA A 288 -2.69 -17.84 -2.08
N LYS A 289 -1.84 -16.87 -2.48
CA LYS A 289 -0.47 -16.76 -1.97
C LYS A 289 -0.46 -16.48 -0.48
N ALA A 290 -1.25 -15.52 0.00
CA ALA A 290 -1.35 -15.21 1.42
C ALA A 290 -1.89 -16.40 2.22
N ALA A 291 -2.93 -17.08 1.72
CA ALA A 291 -3.47 -18.28 2.35
C ALA A 291 -2.41 -19.38 2.52
N PHE A 292 -1.60 -19.61 1.48
CA PHE A 292 -0.50 -20.58 1.54
C PHE A 292 0.59 -20.16 2.52
N VAL A 293 1.00 -18.89 2.50
CA VAL A 293 2.12 -18.39 3.32
C VAL A 293 1.78 -18.32 4.81
N PHE A 294 0.54 -17.93 5.14
CA PHE A 294 0.10 -17.71 6.52
C PHE A 294 -0.79 -18.83 7.06
N ASN A 295 -1.04 -19.88 6.27
CA ASN A 295 -1.98 -20.96 6.59
C ASN A 295 -3.38 -20.45 6.99
N ASP A 296 -3.88 -19.45 6.27
CA ASP A 296 -5.12 -18.74 6.58
C ASP A 296 -6.31 -19.27 5.75
N GLU A 297 -7.17 -20.05 6.40
CA GLU A 297 -8.33 -20.66 5.76
C GLU A 297 -9.38 -19.64 5.30
N MET A 298 -9.44 -18.44 5.88
CA MET A 298 -10.36 -17.39 5.40
C MET A 298 -9.89 -16.85 4.05
N TYR A 299 -8.59 -16.61 3.88
CA TYR A 299 -8.03 -16.19 2.59
C TYR A 299 -8.17 -17.26 1.51
N LYS A 300 -8.01 -18.53 1.86
CA LYS A 300 -8.27 -19.65 0.94
C LYS A 300 -9.72 -19.67 0.46
N LYS A 301 -10.68 -19.57 1.39
CA LYS A 301 -12.11 -19.50 1.06
C LYS A 301 -12.42 -18.28 0.19
N ARG A 302 -11.83 -17.12 0.50
CA ARG A 302 -12.02 -15.89 -0.30
C ARG A 302 -11.50 -16.03 -1.74
N ALA A 303 -10.36 -16.69 -1.92
CA ALA A 303 -9.81 -17.00 -3.25
C ALA A 303 -10.72 -17.95 -4.03
N ILE A 304 -11.22 -19.02 -3.40
CA ILE A 304 -12.14 -19.99 -4.01
C ILE A 304 -13.45 -19.32 -4.42
N ALA A 305 -14.01 -18.45 -3.58
CA ALA A 305 -15.22 -17.70 -3.90
C ALA A 305 -15.05 -16.84 -5.16
N ALA A 306 -13.91 -16.15 -5.29
CA ALA A 306 -13.59 -15.36 -6.49
C ALA A 306 -13.41 -16.25 -7.74
N VAL A 307 -12.75 -17.40 -7.62
CA VAL A 307 -12.66 -18.37 -8.74
C VAL A 307 -14.05 -18.83 -9.17
N ASN A 308 -14.93 -19.15 -8.22
CA ASN A 308 -16.30 -19.56 -8.52
C ASN A 308 -17.10 -18.44 -9.18
N PHE A 309 -16.92 -17.19 -8.74
CA PHE A 309 -17.51 -16.02 -9.38
C PHE A 309 -17.07 -15.91 -10.85
N ILE A 310 -15.76 -16.00 -11.13
CA ILE A 310 -15.24 -15.97 -12.50
C ILE A 310 -15.80 -17.12 -13.34
N LYS A 311 -15.83 -18.34 -12.79
CA LYS A 311 -16.38 -19.51 -13.50
C LYS A 311 -17.87 -19.36 -13.83
N LYS A 312 -18.63 -18.71 -12.95
CA LYS A 312 -20.08 -18.50 -13.11
C LYS A 312 -20.38 -17.41 -14.14
N TYR A 313 -19.63 -16.30 -14.10
CA TYR A 313 -20.00 -15.07 -14.82
C TYR A 313 -19.11 -14.71 -16.00
N LEU A 314 -17.83 -15.10 -15.95
CA LEU A 314 -16.80 -14.61 -16.88
C LEU A 314 -16.06 -15.75 -17.60
N TYR A 315 -16.58 -16.97 -17.53
CA TYR A 315 -16.02 -18.14 -18.20
C TYR A 315 -17.11 -18.88 -18.97
N ASN A 316 -16.83 -19.20 -20.22
CA ASN A 316 -17.67 -20.06 -21.03
C ASN A 316 -17.05 -21.47 -21.12
N PRO A 317 -17.68 -22.50 -20.52
CA PRO A 317 -17.11 -23.84 -20.47
C PRO A 317 -17.07 -24.54 -21.83
N ILE A 318 -17.88 -24.10 -22.81
CA ILE A 318 -17.97 -24.72 -24.14
C ILE A 318 -16.74 -24.37 -24.97
N ASN A 319 -16.36 -23.08 -25.01
CA ASN A 319 -15.24 -22.60 -25.81
C ASN A 319 -13.98 -22.28 -24.99
N LYS A 320 -14.01 -22.52 -23.67
CA LYS A 320 -12.92 -22.28 -22.70
C LYS A 320 -12.41 -20.83 -22.72
N LYS A 321 -13.30 -19.87 -23.01
CA LYS A 321 -12.99 -18.44 -23.03
C LYS A 321 -13.39 -17.75 -21.74
#